data_AF-A0A6G3T327-F1
#
_entry.id   AF-A0A6G3T327-F1
#
_cell.length_a   1.000
_cell.length_b   1.000
_cell.length_c   1.000
_cell.angle_alpha   90.00
_cell.angle_beta   90.00
_cell.angle_gamma   90.00
#
_symmetry.space_group_name_H-M   'P 1'
#
loop_
_entity.id
_entity.type
_entity.pdbx_description
1 polymer ?
#
loop_
_entity_poly.entity_id
_entity_poly.type
_entity_poly.pdbx_seq_one_letter_code
_entity_poly.pdbx_strand_id
1 'polypeptide(L)' 'MTAVTAFTVDGEPLPFVPGQTLAAALVASGRVAWRTTRGGQRPRGIFCGIGVCYDCLVTV' A
#
# COMPACT_ATOMS: atom_id res chain seq x y z
N MET A 1 -2.08 -15.86 -19.96
CA MET A 1 -1.14 -14.74 -19.70
C MET A 1 -1.97 -13.50 -19.42
N THR A 2 -2.31 -13.27 -18.16
CA THR A 2 -3.02 -12.05 -17.75
C THR A 2 -2.02 -10.89 -17.79
N ALA A 3 -2.33 -9.82 -18.52
CA ALA A 3 -1.51 -8.62 -18.52
C ALA A 3 -1.49 -8.04 -17.09
N VAL A 4 -0.30 -7.94 -16.50
CA VAL A 4 -0.13 -7.31 -15.19
C VAL A 4 -0.10 -5.80 -15.43
N THR A 5 -1.21 -5.13 -15.15
CA THR A 5 -1.28 -3.68 -15.17
C THR A 5 -0.54 -3.14 -13.94
N ALA A 6 0.16 -2.01 -14.08
CA ALA A 6 0.90 -1.37 -12.99
C ALA A 6 0.50 0.10 -12.83
N PHE A 7 0.59 0.62 -11.61
CA PHE A 7 0.52 2.04 -11.30
C PHE A 7 1.77 2.46 -10.53
N THR A 8 2.05 3.76 -10.42
CA THR A 8 3.25 4.24 -9.72
C THR A 8 2.95 4.59 -8.27
N VAL A 9 3.79 4.13 -7.33
CA VAL A 9 3.77 4.51 -5.92
C VAL A 9 5.17 4.93 -5.51
N ASP A 10 5.31 6.13 -4.95
CA ASP A 10 6.60 6.69 -4.53
C ASP A 10 7.67 6.66 -5.65
N GLY A 11 7.23 6.79 -6.90
CA GLY A 11 8.10 6.72 -8.10
C GLY A 11 8.36 5.31 -8.62
N GLU A 12 7.90 4.25 -7.94
CA GLU A 12 8.13 2.86 -8.33
C GLU A 12 6.89 2.22 -8.97
N PRO A 13 7.04 1.46 -10.07
CA PRO A 13 5.94 0.72 -10.66
C PRO A 13 5.49 -0.43 -9.75
N LEU A 14 4.20 -0.43 -9.41
CA LEU A 14 3.56 -1.42 -8.56
C LEU A 14 2.54 -2.23 -9.38
N PRO A 15 2.75 -3.55 -9.56
CA PRO A 15 1.79 -4.41 -10.23
C PRO A 15 0.52 -4.58 -9.40
N PHE A 16 -0.63 -4.70 -10.06
CA PHE A 16 -1.90 -4.95 -9.38
C PHE A 16 -2.84 -5.84 -10.20
N VAL A 17 -3.84 -6.39 -9.53
CA VAL A 17 -4.98 -7.08 -10.13
C VAL A 17 -6.20 -6.16 -10.10
N PRO A 18 -6.92 -5.97 -11.22
CA PRO A 18 -8.14 -5.15 -11.23
C PRO A 18 -9.12 -5.56 -10.12
N GLY A 19 -9.65 -4.57 -9.41
CA GLY A 19 -10.54 -4.77 -8.25
C GLY A 19 -9.82 -4.85 -6.90
N GLN A 20 -8.49 -4.94 -6.86
CA GLN A 20 -7.73 -4.77 -5.61
C GLN A 20 -7.85 -3.35 -5.07
N THR A 21 -7.85 -3.23 -3.74
CA THR A 21 -7.59 -1.95 -3.09
C THR A 21 -6.10 -1.60 -3.19
N LEU A 22 -5.74 -0.32 -3.06
CA LEU A 22 -4.33 0.13 -3.04
C LEU A 22 -3.52 -0.62 -1.96
N ALA A 23 -4.11 -0.80 -0.78
CA ALA A 23 -3.46 -1.53 0.31
C ALA A 23 -3.26 -3.02 -0.03
N ALA A 24 -4.19 -3.66 -0.73
CA ALA A 24 -4.04 -5.04 -1.18
C ALA A 24 -2.91 -5.19 -2.21
N ALA A 25 -2.80 -4.26 -3.16
CA ALA A 25 -1.70 -4.25 -4.14
C ALA A 25 -0.32 -4.08 -3.45
N LEU A 26 -0.22 -3.17 -2.48
CA LEU A 26 1.01 -2.96 -1.72
C LEU A 26 1.41 -4.22 -0.94
N VAL A 27 0.48 -4.86 -0.23
CA VAL A 27 0.76 -6.11 0.48
C VAL A 27 1.13 -7.25 -0.47
N ALA A 28 0.45 -7.36 -1.62
CA ALA A 28 0.76 -8.37 -2.63
C ALA A 28 2.17 -8.22 -3.22
N SER A 29 2.71 -7.00 -3.24
CA SER A 29 4.11 -6.72 -3.60
C SER A 29 5.13 -6.99 -2.49
N GLY A 30 4.67 -7.39 -1.29
CA GLY A 30 5.51 -7.55 -0.10
C GLY A 30 5.70 -6.27 0.72
N ARG A 31 5.14 -5.12 0.29
CA ARG A 31 5.21 -3.85 1.01
C ARG A 31 4.12 -3.78 2.08
N VAL A 32 4.43 -4.19 3.30
CA VAL A 32 3.50 -4.17 4.44
C VAL A 32 3.56 -2.89 5.29
N ALA A 33 4.55 -2.03 5.02
CA ALA A 33 4.69 -0.71 5.62
C ALA A 33 5.16 0.30 4.57
N TRP A 34 4.57 1.49 4.56
CA TRP A 34 4.83 2.54 3.57
C TRP A 34 4.73 3.97 4.13
N ARG A 35 4.41 4.10 5.43
CA ARG A 35 4.56 5.36 6.16
C ARG A 35 5.27 5.10 7.47
N THR A 36 5.71 6.16 8.13
CA THR A 36 6.25 6.10 9.49
C THR A 36 5.46 6.99 10.44
N THR A 37 5.52 6.68 11.74
CA THR A 37 4.98 7.59 12.76
C THR A 37 5.81 8.85 12.86
N ARG A 38 5.16 10.00 13.09
CA ARG A 38 5.84 11.30 13.27
C ARG A 38 6.92 11.22 14.36
N GLY A 39 6.60 10.61 15.50
CA GLY A 39 7.56 10.32 16.57
C GLY A 39 8.16 8.92 16.43
N GLY A 40 9.48 8.80 16.56
CA GLY A 40 10.19 7.51 16.64
C GLY A 40 10.24 6.67 15.35
N GLN A 41 9.76 7.21 14.22
CA GLN A 41 9.91 6.60 12.87
C GLN A 41 9.49 5.12 12.78
N ARG A 42 8.47 4.73 13.54
CA ARG A 42 8.00 3.34 13.53
C ARG A 42 7.24 3.08 12.23
N PRO A 43 7.52 1.97 11.53
CA PRO A 43 6.85 1.63 10.27
C PRO A 43 5.36 1.37 10.49
N ARG A 44 4.54 1.83 9.54
CA ARG A 44 3.08 1.67 9.53
C ARG A 44 2.61 1.31 8.12
N GLY A 45 1.57 0.49 8.07
CA GLY A 45 0.87 0.09 6.85
C GLY A 45 -0.49 -0.48 7.20
N ILE A 46 -1.01 -1.39 6.36
CA ILE A 46 -2.33 -1.98 6.59
C ILE A 46 -2.36 -2.88 7.84
N PHE A 47 -3.30 -2.56 8.72
CA PHE A 47 -3.56 -3.32 9.94
C PHE A 47 -5.04 -3.71 10.04
N CYS A 48 -5.94 -2.73 10.20
CA CYS A 48 -7.37 -3.02 10.43
C CYS A 48 -8.17 -3.38 9.17
N GLY A 49 -7.65 -3.15 7.97
CA GLY A 49 -8.36 -3.36 6.70
C GLY A 49 -9.58 -2.44 6.43
N ILE A 50 -10.09 -1.74 7.45
CA ILE A 50 -11.32 -0.92 7.38
C ILE A 50 -11.07 0.59 7.47
N GLY A 51 -9.81 1.02 7.59
CA GLY A 51 -9.42 2.43 7.62
C GLY A 51 -9.53 3.16 8.97
N VAL A 52 -10.13 2.57 10.00
CA VAL A 52 -10.33 3.24 11.31
C VAL A 52 -9.04 3.57 12.07
N CYS A 53 -7.96 2.82 11.81
CA CYS A 53 -6.67 2.99 12.50
C CYS A 53 -5.81 4.14 11.94
N TYR A 54 -6.10 4.61 10.72
CA TYR A 54 -5.27 5.60 10.00
C TYR A 54 -3.79 5.19 9.81
N ASP A 55 -3.45 3.90 9.91
CA ASP A 55 -2.07 3.41 9.73
C ASP A 55 -1.65 3.19 8.28
N CYS A 56 -2.62 3.13 7.36
CA CYS A 56 -2.41 2.77 5.95
C CYS A 56 -2.71 3.92 4.96
N LEU A 57 -2.47 5.16 5.38
CA LEU A 57 -2.76 6.36 4.58
C LEU A 57 -1.89 6.44 3.31
N VAL A 58 -2.46 7.00 2.25
CA VAL A 58 -1.83 7.29 0.96
C VAL A 58 -2.38 8.60 0.41
N THR A 59 -1.70 9.19 -0.57
CA THR A 59 -2.18 10.30 -1.39
C THR A 59 -2.26 9.82 -2.85
N VAL A 60 -3.31 10.22 -3.56
CA VAL A 60 -3.62 9.79 -4.93
C VAL A 60 -3.71 11.01 -5.82
#